data_AF-S9ZJE9-F1
#
_entry.id   AF-S9ZJE9-F1
#
_cell.length_a   1.000
_cell.length_b   1.000
_cell.length_c   1.000
_cell.angle_alpha   90.00
_cell.angle_beta   90.00
_cell.angle_gamma   90.00
#
_symmetry.space_group_name_H-M   'P 1'
#
loop_
_entity.id
_entity.type
_entity.pdbx_description
1 polymer ?
#
loop_
_entity_poly.entity_id
_entity_poly.type
_entity_poly.pdbx_seq_one_letter_code
_entity_poly.pdbx_strand_id
1 'polypeptide(L)'
;MNFAQIAPWVGLIGLIGLAGLAGIRKPALKTQPGALIRLLGIAGLAGISGFWIEGAGAMGAFGALGLWNHQSPTLALWGKLGWAGVVGVPFAIAALM
;
A
#
# COMPACT_ATOMS: atom_id res chain seq x y z
N MET A 1 -13.68 21.52 -0.89
CA MET A 1 -13.13 20.79 0.27
C MET A 1 -11.69 21.24 0.47
N ASN A 2 -11.30 21.61 1.69
CA ASN A 2 -9.90 21.91 2.01
C ASN A 2 -9.13 20.63 2.36
N PHE A 3 -7.79 20.70 2.42
CA PHE A 3 -6.93 19.52 2.65
C PHE A 3 -7.28 18.77 3.95
N ALA A 4 -7.60 19.50 5.02
CA ALA A 4 -8.00 18.91 6.31
C ALA A 4 -9.29 18.08 6.21
N GLN A 5 -10.25 18.51 5.37
CA GLN A 5 -11.51 17.77 5.19
C GLN A 5 -11.36 16.47 4.40
N ILE A 6 -10.33 16.34 3.55
CA ILE A 6 -10.11 15.14 2.72
C ILE A 6 -9.06 14.20 3.33
N ALA A 7 -8.19 14.67 4.22
CA ALA A 7 -7.10 13.88 4.78
C ALA A 7 -7.55 12.55 5.44
N PRO A 8 -8.67 12.49 6.18
CA PRO A 8 -9.16 11.22 6.72
C PRO A 8 -9.56 10.22 5.63
N TRP A 9 -10.25 10.70 4.59
CA TRP A 9 -10.67 9.87 3.45
C TRP A 9 -9.48 9.39 2.63
N VAL A 10 -8.48 10.25 2.45
CA VAL A 10 -7.21 9.88 1.80
C VAL A 10 -6.50 8.79 2.60
N GLY A 11 -6.48 8.88 3.94
CA GLY A 11 -5.91 7.86 4.81
C GLY A 11 -6.46 6.45 4.56
N LEU A 12 -7.76 6.33 4.22
CA LEU A 12 -8.40 5.04 3.92
C LEU A 12 -7.86 4.35 2.66
N ILE A 13 -7.29 5.11 1.71
CA ILE A 13 -6.58 4.55 0.54
C ILE A 13 -5.47 3.59 1.00
N GLY A 14 -4.87 3.85 2.16
CA GLY A 14 -3.85 3.02 2.78
C GLY A 14 -4.26 1.56 2.97
N LEU A 15 -5.56 1.30 3.18
CA LEU A 15 -6.09 -0.05 3.41
C LEU A 15 -5.98 -0.95 2.18
N ILE A 16 -5.81 -0.38 0.97
CA ILE A 16 -5.46 -1.14 -0.24
C ILE A 16 -4.18 -1.95 -0.01
N GLY A 17 -3.25 -1.42 0.79
CA GLY A 17 -1.98 -2.06 1.14
C GLY A 17 -2.12 -3.45 1.74
N LEU A 18 -3.22 -3.70 2.46
CA LEU A 18 -3.51 -5.00 3.08
C LEU A 18 -3.67 -6.12 2.05
N ALA A 19 -4.00 -5.79 0.79
CA ALA A 19 -3.99 -6.77 -0.30
C ALA A 19 -2.62 -7.43 -0.46
N GLY A 20 -1.52 -6.73 -0.15
CA GLY A 20 -0.16 -7.27 -0.16
C GLY A 20 0.04 -8.51 0.72
N LEU A 21 -0.74 -8.65 1.79
CA LEU A 21 -0.71 -9.81 2.69
C LEU A 21 -1.27 -11.07 2.04
N ALA A 22 -2.02 -10.96 0.94
CA ALA A 22 -2.47 -12.12 0.18
C ALA A 22 -1.31 -12.97 -0.34
N GLY A 23 -0.12 -12.38 -0.52
CA GLY A 23 1.10 -13.10 -0.88
C GLY A 23 1.62 -14.04 0.22
N ILE A 24 1.24 -13.86 1.48
CA ILE A 24 1.56 -14.80 2.57
C ILE A 24 0.74 -16.07 2.42
N ARG A 25 -0.56 -15.93 2.11
CA ARG A 25 -1.47 -17.07 1.89
C ARG A 25 -1.24 -17.75 0.54
N LYS A 26 -0.88 -16.97 -0.48
CA LYS A 26 -0.59 -17.44 -1.84
C LYS A 26 0.83 -16.99 -2.21
N PRO A 27 1.87 -17.72 -1.79
CA PRO A 27 3.24 -17.35 -2.10
C PRO A 27 3.50 -17.36 -3.60
N ALA A 28 4.33 -16.43 -4.04
CA ALA A 28 4.84 -16.40 -5.40
C ALA A 28 5.78 -17.59 -5.65
N LEU A 29 5.92 -17.98 -6.92
CA LEU A 29 6.91 -18.99 -7.32
C LEU A 29 8.33 -18.53 -6.93
N LYS A 30 9.18 -19.46 -6.48
CA LYS A 30 10.57 -19.17 -6.10
C LYS A 30 11.40 -18.62 -7.26
N THR A 31 11.03 -18.96 -8.49
CA THR A 31 11.66 -18.48 -9.72
C THR A 31 11.23 -17.08 -10.12
N GLN A 32 10.15 -16.53 -9.53
CA GLN A 32 9.71 -15.19 -9.89
C GLN A 32 10.60 -14.12 -9.25
N PRO A 33 11.10 -13.15 -10.05
CA PRO A 33 11.95 -12.09 -9.54
C PRO A 33 11.19 -11.13 -8.62
N GLY A 34 11.94 -10.30 -7.88
CA GLY A 34 11.37 -9.26 -7.02
C GLY A 34 11.06 -9.68 -5.58
N ALA A 35 11.83 -10.59 -5.00
CA ALA A 35 11.68 -11.01 -3.59
C ALA A 35 11.68 -9.83 -2.61
N LEU A 36 12.53 -8.82 -2.81
CA LEU A 36 12.55 -7.62 -1.97
C LEU A 36 11.27 -6.78 -2.08
N ILE A 37 10.73 -6.63 -3.30
CA ILE A 37 9.49 -5.87 -3.51
C ILE A 37 8.32 -6.59 -2.82
N ARG A 38 8.32 -7.93 -2.76
CA ARG A 38 7.30 -8.71 -2.02
C ARG A 38 7.28 -8.39 -0.52
N LEU A 39 8.41 -8.00 0.07
CA LEU A 39 8.46 -7.59 1.48
C LEU A 39 7.63 -6.32 1.72
N LEU A 40 7.40 -5.49 0.70
CA LEU A 40 6.45 -4.38 0.80
C LEU A 40 5.05 -4.87 1.20
N GLY A 41 4.67 -6.11 0.90
CA GLY A 41 3.43 -6.71 1.38
C GLY A 41 3.19 -6.54 2.88
N ILE A 42 4.26 -6.59 3.69
CA ILE A 42 4.22 -6.37 5.14
C ILE A 42 3.96 -4.89 5.46
N ALA A 43 4.55 -3.97 4.69
CA ALA A 43 4.30 -2.54 4.82
C ALA A 43 2.83 -2.15 4.58
N GLY A 44 2.02 -3.04 3.98
CA GLY A 44 0.56 -2.87 3.90
C GLY A 44 -0.12 -2.69 5.25
N LEU A 45 0.44 -3.25 6.32
CA LEU A 45 -0.04 -3.04 7.69
C LEU A 45 0.10 -1.58 8.14
N ALA A 46 1.07 -0.84 7.58
CA ALA A 46 1.19 0.59 7.86
C ALA A 46 -0.04 1.37 7.36
N GLY A 47 -0.84 0.84 6.43
CA GLY A 47 -2.10 1.44 6.02
C GLY A 47 -3.12 1.58 7.15
N ILE A 48 -3.03 0.71 8.16
CA ILE A 48 -3.87 0.79 9.37
C ILE A 48 -3.56 2.08 10.13
N SER A 49 -2.33 2.61 10.07
CA SER A 49 -1.98 3.89 10.72
C SER A 49 -2.82 5.07 10.23
N GLY A 50 -3.50 4.98 9.07
CA GLY A 50 -4.40 6.01 8.56
C GLY A 50 -5.60 6.34 9.43
N PHE A 51 -5.92 5.50 10.43
CA PHE A 51 -6.92 5.84 11.45
C PHE A 51 -6.40 6.85 12.49
N TRP A 52 -5.08 6.99 12.65
CA TRP A 52 -4.45 7.86 13.64
C TRP A 52 -3.63 9.00 13.01
N ILE A 53 -3.12 8.80 11.80
CA ILE A 53 -2.27 9.78 11.10
C ILE A 53 -2.97 10.22 9.82
N GLU A 54 -3.47 11.46 9.84
CA GLU A 54 -4.22 12.05 8.73
C GLU A 54 -3.40 12.04 7.43
N GLY A 55 -3.96 11.42 6.38
CA GLY A 55 -3.39 11.36 5.04
C GLY A 55 -2.12 10.50 4.87
N ALA A 56 -1.25 10.40 5.88
CA ALA A 56 -0.01 9.60 5.81
C ALA A 56 -0.29 8.09 5.70
N GLY A 57 -1.42 7.63 6.25
CA GLY A 57 -1.88 6.25 6.10
C GLY A 57 -2.02 5.81 4.65
N ALA A 58 -2.27 6.73 3.72
CA ALA A 58 -2.37 6.42 2.29
C ALA A 58 -1.09 5.77 1.73
N MET A 59 0.09 6.09 2.27
CA MET A 59 1.35 5.42 1.86
C MET A 59 1.34 3.92 2.14
N GLY A 60 0.50 3.45 3.07
CA GLY A 60 0.28 2.03 3.30
C GLY A 60 -0.16 1.27 2.05
N ALA A 61 -0.81 1.93 1.09
CA ALA A 61 -1.19 1.33 -0.18
C ALA A 61 0.00 0.75 -0.96
N PHE A 62 1.21 1.31 -0.80
CA PHE A 62 2.43 0.74 -1.39
C PHE A 62 2.67 -0.72 -0.99
N GLY A 63 2.10 -1.19 0.11
CA GLY A 63 2.20 -2.59 0.47
C GLY A 63 1.58 -3.54 -0.55
N ALA A 64 0.55 -3.10 -1.28
CA ALA A 64 -0.02 -3.90 -2.37
C ALA A 64 0.99 -4.13 -3.50
N LEU A 65 1.95 -3.23 -3.72
CA LEU A 65 3.01 -3.41 -4.73
C LEU A 65 3.76 -4.72 -4.54
N GLY A 66 3.78 -5.33 -3.35
CA GLY A 66 4.33 -6.67 -3.15
C GLY A 66 3.76 -7.75 -4.08
N LEU A 67 2.57 -7.54 -4.66
CA LEU A 67 1.92 -8.45 -5.61
C LEU A 67 2.14 -8.11 -7.09
N TRP A 68 2.84 -7.03 -7.43
CA TRP A 68 2.90 -6.47 -8.80
C TRP A 68 3.23 -7.48 -9.91
N ASN A 69 4.13 -8.43 -9.61
CA ASN A 69 4.58 -9.50 -10.52
C ASN A 69 4.19 -10.90 -10.01
N HIS A 70 3.07 -10.99 -9.29
CA HIS A 70 2.54 -12.28 -8.87
C HIS A 70 2.06 -13.07 -10.12
N GLN A 71 2.32 -14.38 -10.16
CA GLN A 71 1.95 -15.23 -11.29
C GLN A 71 0.42 -15.33 -11.55
N SER A 72 -0.38 -14.92 -10.57
CA SER A 72 -1.83 -14.83 -10.69
C SER A 72 -2.18 -13.43 -11.22
N PRO A 73 -2.85 -13.32 -12.38
CA PRO A 73 -3.22 -12.03 -12.97
C PRO A 73 -4.07 -11.16 -12.03
N THR A 74 -4.95 -11.79 -11.24
CA THR A 74 -5.79 -11.11 -10.25
C THR A 74 -4.97 -10.47 -9.14
N LEU A 75 -3.97 -11.18 -8.61
CA LEU A 75 -3.09 -10.65 -7.57
C LEU A 75 -2.15 -9.56 -8.13
N ALA A 76 -1.66 -9.74 -9.36
CA ALA A 76 -0.89 -8.71 -10.06
C ALA A 76 -1.70 -7.42 -10.26
N LEU A 77 -3.00 -7.53 -10.54
CA LEU A 77 -3.91 -6.38 -10.62
C LEU A 77 -4.01 -5.65 -9.28
N TRP A 78 -4.15 -6.37 -8.15
CA TRP A 78 -4.10 -5.75 -6.82
C TRP A 78 -2.77 -5.05 -6.58
N GLY A 79 -1.68 -5.64 -7.09
CA GLY A 79 -0.36 -5.01 -7.04
C GLY A 79 -0.30 -3.64 -7.69
N LYS A 80 -0.98 -3.45 -8.82
CA LYS A 80 -1.05 -2.14 -9.50
C LYS A 80 -1.75 -1.07 -8.67
N LEU A 81 -2.73 -1.46 -7.84
CA LEU A 81 -3.43 -0.54 -6.94
C LEU A 81 -2.50 0.06 -5.89
N GLY A 82 -1.34 -0.56 -5.63
CA GLY A 82 -0.38 -0.03 -4.67
C GLY A 82 0.22 1.32 -5.04
N TRP A 83 0.17 1.71 -6.32
CA TRP A 83 0.54 3.05 -6.75
C TRP A 83 -0.36 4.16 -6.19
N ALA A 84 -1.55 3.83 -5.68
CA ALA A 84 -2.38 4.78 -4.95
C ALA A 84 -1.66 5.36 -3.70
N GLY A 85 -0.60 4.71 -3.22
CA GLY A 85 0.24 5.20 -2.12
C GLY A 85 0.94 6.53 -2.40
N VAL A 86 1.12 6.91 -3.67
CA VAL A 86 1.69 8.21 -4.05
C VAL A 86 0.85 9.38 -3.50
N VAL A 87 -0.46 9.19 -3.36
CA VAL A 87 -1.37 10.20 -2.79
C VAL A 87 -1.00 10.55 -1.34
N GLY A 88 -0.39 9.63 -0.60
CA GLY A 88 0.05 9.84 0.79
C GLY A 88 1.37 10.59 0.93
N VAL A 89 2.17 10.71 -0.14
CA VAL A 89 3.52 11.29 -0.07
C VAL A 89 3.52 12.75 0.41
N PRO A 90 2.64 13.66 -0.09
CA PRO A 90 2.60 15.02 0.41
C PRO A 90 2.26 15.11 1.91
N PHE A 91 1.39 14.24 2.41
CA PHE A 91 1.01 14.18 3.82
C PHE A 91 2.15 13.67 4.70
N ALA A 92 2.88 12.65 4.24
CA ALA A 92 4.03 12.14 4.97
C ALA A 92 5.20 13.13 5.00
N ILE A 93 5.45 13.83 3.88
CA ILE A 93 6.44 14.92 3.84
C ILE A 93 6.05 16.02 4.84
N ALA A 94 4.78 16.45 4.83
CA ALA A 94 4.28 17.45 5.78
C ALA A 94 4.36 17.00 7.25
N ALA A 95 4.23 15.70 7.54
CA ALA A 95 4.35 15.14 8.89
C ALA A 95 5.80 15.02 9.39
N LEU A 96 6.79 15.07 8.50
CA LEU A 96 8.22 14.94 8.82
C LEU A 96 8.95 16.29 8.94
N MET A 97 8.31 17.39 8.54
CA MET A 97 8.84 18.76 8.63
C MET A 97 8.25 19.49 9.82
#